data_AF-A0A7S4QLP7-F1
#
_entry.id   AF-A0A7S4QLP7-F1
#
_cell.length_a   1.000
_cell.length_b   1.000
_cell.length_c   1.000
_cell.angle_alpha   90.00
_cell.angle_beta   90.00
_cell.angle_gamma   90.00
#
_symmetry.space_group_name_H-M   'P 1'
#
loop_
_entity.id
_entity.type
_entity.pdbx_description
1 polymer ?
#
loop_
_entity_poly.entity_id
_entity_poly.type
_entity_poly.pdbx_seq_one_letter_code
_entity_poly.pdbx_strand_id
1 'polypeptide(L)'
;MSSLQASLGKIQADVKVVTGEGDFDAKRAAAALARKRAEARLEQVESSARESFTYRGRGRGDYRGGGDYRGGNDYRGSGRGYRGGRGGHRSGGRGSGRDFYIKDGGSGRNFYHSYSHSGRSSRGYSPKSNQDSVPVCRYFRQGRCTKGSSCTFRHTQEAAIQGSCFQATRTSSSGSLGSSSQNSSPPDPFFGMAVSKAKEAQDKEPAFAYANPEEKGPFYSIDVECVATGSGHSTSPNHRIPGRIALLDSDGNTLLDAHVKFGPDQNIVSYLTPLTGCTAEISEGEEAQSLEDIVKLIKDKIPKDAVIVGQSIKHDMEWLGLKQQEDYSDAVDIAEIFRHRVPKNVQEAAAYLREKSSDKENTNASSESSTIQEPKSNEEQPPPHTDEYLGFETKYRIFSLRHVCINLLDEDPQQSHHDPTLDAKYSLVLFHKYRSAPAAQLRAIRDSLHRAPITNSFSYDCPLIDGVCMSINSYKYKWAGRFIWKWYSALRCKKET
;
A
#
# COMPACT_ATOMS: atom_id res chain seq x y z
N MET A 1 -30.63 -7.71 -19.02
CA MET A 1 -31.20 -8.93 -18.39
C MET A 1 -31.34 -10.08 -19.39
N SER A 2 -32.05 -9.93 -20.51
CA SER A 2 -32.25 -11.01 -21.51
C SER A 2 -30.98 -11.45 -22.28
N SER A 3 -30.02 -10.56 -22.54
CA SER A 3 -28.76 -10.92 -23.20
C SER A 3 -27.76 -11.66 -22.29
N LEU A 4 -27.88 -11.45 -20.97
CA LEU A 4 -27.07 -12.13 -19.96
C LEU A 4 -27.54 -13.57 -19.75
N GLN A 5 -28.85 -13.82 -19.74
CA GLN A 5 -29.40 -15.18 -19.69
C GLN A 5 -29.09 -16.01 -20.95
N ALA A 6 -29.11 -15.39 -22.14
CA ALA A 6 -28.72 -16.06 -23.39
C ALA A 6 -27.22 -16.42 -23.44
N SER A 7 -26.38 -15.62 -22.79
CA SER A 7 -24.93 -15.85 -22.69
C SER A 7 -24.60 -16.94 -21.66
N LEU A 8 -25.30 -16.96 -20.52
CA LEU A 8 -25.21 -18.02 -19.50
C LEU A 8 -25.70 -19.38 -20.02
N GLY A 9 -26.76 -19.40 -20.82
CA GLY A 9 -27.27 -20.64 -21.42
C GLY A 9 -26.30 -21.29 -22.43
N LYS A 10 -25.53 -20.50 -23.17
CA LYS A 10 -24.47 -21.00 -24.06
C LYS A 10 -23.27 -21.54 -23.28
N ILE A 11 -22.88 -20.86 -22.20
CA ILE A 11 -21.76 -21.30 -21.35
C ILE A 11 -22.09 -22.62 -20.64
N GLN A 12 -23.33 -22.81 -20.16
CA GLN A 12 -23.76 -24.08 -19.55
C GLN A 12 -23.84 -25.24 -20.56
N ALA A 13 -24.15 -24.97 -21.83
CA ALA A 13 -24.14 -25.97 -22.89
C ALA A 13 -22.71 -26.40 -23.27
N ASP A 14 -21.76 -25.46 -23.30
CA ASP A 14 -20.36 -25.72 -23.64
C ASP A 14 -19.62 -26.49 -22.52
N VAL A 15 -19.99 -26.26 -21.24
CA VAL A 15 -19.43 -26.99 -20.09
C VAL A 15 -19.91 -28.44 -20.02
N LYS A 16 -21.14 -28.73 -20.49
CA LYS A 16 -21.70 -30.09 -20.50
C LYS A 16 -21.01 -31.04 -21.47
N VAL A 17 -20.24 -30.52 -22.43
CA VAL A 17 -19.45 -31.33 -23.38
C VAL A 17 -18.15 -31.86 -22.74
N VAL A 18 -17.72 -31.32 -21.60
CA VAL A 18 -16.43 -31.65 -20.97
C VAL A 18 -16.52 -32.78 -19.92
N THR A 19 -17.73 -33.14 -19.47
CA THR A 19 -17.95 -34.16 -18.43
C THR A 19 -18.33 -35.55 -18.95
N GLY A 20 -18.29 -35.78 -20.26
CA GLY A 20 -18.41 -37.12 -20.85
C GLY A 20 -17.06 -37.85 -20.85
N GLU A 21 -17.05 -39.14 -20.51
CA GLU A 21 -15.92 -40.04 -20.73
C GLU A 21 -15.62 -40.10 -22.24
N GLY A 22 -14.60 -39.38 -22.68
CA GLY A 22 -14.26 -39.26 -24.10
C GLY A 22 -12.90 -38.58 -24.33
N ASP A 23 -12.14 -39.23 -25.21
CA ASP A 23 -10.87 -38.91 -25.86
C ASP A 23 -10.05 -37.69 -25.37
N PHE A 24 -8.88 -37.97 -24.80
CA PHE A 24 -7.92 -37.00 -24.27
C PHE A 24 -7.46 -35.99 -25.35
N ASP A 25 -7.36 -36.42 -26.60
CA ASP A 25 -6.94 -35.56 -27.71
C ASP A 25 -8.02 -34.51 -28.06
N ALA A 26 -9.29 -34.86 -27.89
CA ALA A 26 -10.40 -33.90 -28.07
C ALA A 26 -10.39 -32.81 -26.98
N LYS A 27 -10.06 -33.16 -25.73
CA LYS A 27 -9.92 -32.19 -24.63
C LYS A 27 -8.73 -31.26 -24.85
N ARG A 28 -7.61 -31.79 -25.33
CA ARG A 28 -6.41 -31.00 -25.66
C ARG A 28 -6.67 -30.04 -26.83
N ALA A 29 -7.40 -30.50 -27.86
CA ALA A 29 -7.82 -29.67 -28.98
C ALA A 29 -8.80 -28.56 -28.55
N ALA A 30 -9.75 -28.86 -27.67
CA ALA A 30 -10.68 -27.88 -27.11
C ALA A 30 -9.97 -26.81 -26.27
N ALA A 31 -9.01 -27.21 -25.43
CA ALA A 31 -8.18 -26.28 -24.66
C ALA A 31 -7.30 -25.39 -25.55
N ALA A 32 -6.71 -25.95 -26.62
CA ALA A 32 -5.94 -25.19 -27.59
C ALA A 32 -6.80 -24.18 -28.37
N LEU A 33 -8.04 -24.56 -28.72
CA LEU A 33 -9.00 -23.67 -29.38
C LEU A 33 -9.48 -22.55 -28.44
N ALA A 34 -9.68 -22.85 -27.15
CA ALA A 34 -10.02 -21.85 -26.13
C ALA A 34 -8.87 -20.84 -25.94
N ARG A 35 -7.61 -21.29 -25.93
CA ARG A 35 -6.43 -20.41 -25.89
C ARG A 35 -6.35 -19.49 -27.10
N LYS A 36 -6.51 -20.03 -28.32
CA LYS A 36 -6.54 -19.21 -29.55
C LYS A 36 -7.66 -18.17 -29.54
N ARG A 37 -8.85 -18.52 -29.01
CA ARG A 37 -9.97 -17.56 -28.88
C ARG A 37 -9.70 -16.49 -27.83
N ALA A 38 -9.01 -16.82 -26.75
CA ALA A 38 -8.60 -15.86 -25.73
C ALA A 38 -7.54 -14.88 -26.27
N GLU A 39 -6.53 -15.38 -27.00
CA GLU A 39 -5.50 -14.56 -27.67
C GLU A 39 -6.12 -13.61 -28.71
N ALA A 40 -7.01 -14.10 -29.57
CA ALA A 40 -7.71 -13.26 -30.55
C ALA A 40 -8.60 -12.19 -29.89
N ARG A 41 -9.20 -12.50 -28.73
CA ARG A 41 -9.97 -11.52 -27.95
C ARG A 41 -9.08 -10.50 -27.27
N LEU A 42 -7.86 -10.88 -26.88
CA LEU A 42 -6.86 -9.96 -26.34
C LEU A 42 -6.38 -8.97 -27.41
N GLU A 43 -6.07 -9.44 -28.62
CA GLU A 43 -5.72 -8.58 -29.76
C GLU A 43 -6.86 -7.61 -30.11
N GLN A 44 -8.11 -8.06 -30.04
CA GLN A 44 -9.28 -7.21 -30.29
C GLN A 44 -9.51 -6.15 -29.19
N VAL A 45 -9.16 -6.46 -27.95
CA VAL A 45 -9.19 -5.50 -26.84
C VAL A 45 -8.04 -4.50 -26.97
N GLU A 46 -6.83 -4.94 -27.34
CA GLU A 46 -5.69 -4.06 -27.59
C GLU A 46 -5.90 -3.13 -28.79
N SER A 47 -6.54 -3.62 -29.87
CA SER A 47 -6.92 -2.78 -31.01
C SER A 47 -7.99 -1.76 -30.62
N SER A 48 -8.97 -2.15 -29.81
CA SER A 48 -10.02 -1.25 -29.29
C SER A 48 -9.46 -0.21 -28.31
N ALA A 49 -8.45 -0.57 -27.52
CA ALA A 49 -7.73 0.34 -26.63
C ALA A 49 -6.89 1.37 -27.40
N ARG A 50 -6.29 0.97 -28.54
CA ARG A 50 -5.57 1.88 -29.44
C ARG A 50 -6.52 2.86 -30.14
N GLU A 51 -7.70 2.43 -30.56
CA GLU A 51 -8.71 3.32 -31.16
C GLU A 51 -9.30 4.30 -30.13
N SER A 52 -9.59 3.85 -28.91
CA SER A 52 -10.16 4.69 -27.85
C SER A 52 -9.18 5.73 -27.28
N PHE A 53 -7.86 5.55 -27.46
CA PHE A 53 -6.84 6.55 -27.10
C PHE A 53 -6.83 7.78 -28.04
N THR A 54 -7.41 7.67 -29.25
CA THR A 54 -7.50 8.79 -30.20
C THR A 54 -8.75 9.67 -30.01
N TYR A 55 -9.74 9.21 -29.23
CA TYR A 55 -11.06 9.87 -29.15
C TYR A 55 -11.36 10.57 -27.81
N ARG A 56 -10.63 10.30 -26.72
CA ARG A 56 -10.83 11.01 -25.42
C ARG A 56 -10.02 12.30 -25.29
N GLY A 57 -10.17 13.17 -26.27
CA GLY A 57 -9.72 14.55 -26.25
C GLY A 57 -10.87 15.53 -26.21
N ARG A 58 -11.90 15.36 -25.36
CA ARG A 58 -12.91 16.37 -24.99
C ARG A 58 -13.91 15.82 -23.97
N GLY A 59 -14.18 16.58 -22.91
CA GLY A 59 -15.33 16.39 -22.02
C GLY A 59 -14.98 16.08 -20.56
N ARG A 60 -14.76 17.14 -19.76
CA ARG A 60 -14.84 17.07 -18.29
C ARG A 60 -16.27 17.35 -17.87
N GLY A 61 -16.85 16.47 -17.06
CA GLY A 61 -18.05 16.71 -16.26
C GLY A 61 -17.69 16.71 -14.77
N ASP A 62 -18.24 17.69 -14.07
CA ASP A 62 -18.04 18.03 -12.66
C ASP A 62 -18.40 16.89 -11.69
N TYR A 63 -17.75 16.84 -10.51
CA TYR A 63 -18.41 16.82 -9.20
C TYR A 63 -17.36 16.93 -8.06
N ARG A 64 -17.76 17.68 -7.02
CA ARG A 64 -17.04 18.16 -5.83
C ARG A 64 -16.87 17.03 -4.79
N GLY A 65 -15.92 16.99 -3.87
CA GLY A 65 -14.88 17.91 -3.42
C GLY A 65 -14.10 17.29 -2.25
N GLY A 66 -12.95 17.86 -1.89
CA GLY A 66 -12.16 17.47 -0.73
C GLY A 66 -11.06 18.50 -0.49
N GLY A 67 -11.11 19.16 0.67
CA GLY A 67 -10.15 20.18 1.07
C GLY A 67 -9.03 19.58 1.90
N ASP A 68 -7.79 19.97 1.59
CA ASP A 68 -6.62 19.67 2.41
C ASP A 68 -6.12 20.93 3.13
N TYR A 69 -6.01 20.81 4.45
CA TYR A 69 -5.19 21.65 5.31
C TYR A 69 -3.80 21.03 5.42
N ARG A 70 -2.79 21.88 5.23
CA ARG A 70 -1.35 21.59 5.31
C ARG A 70 -0.90 21.37 6.76
N GLY A 71 0.02 20.44 6.96
CA GLY A 71 0.89 20.38 8.13
C GLY A 71 2.29 19.96 7.71
N GLY A 72 3.14 20.94 7.38
CA GLY A 72 4.59 20.76 7.43
C GLY A 72 5.06 20.93 8.87
N ASN A 73 6.10 20.21 9.28
CA ASN A 73 7.46 20.74 9.36
C ASN A 73 8.36 19.91 10.30
N ASP A 74 9.63 19.91 9.92
CA ASP A 74 10.83 19.96 10.75
C ASP A 74 11.39 18.69 11.43
N TYR A 75 12.51 18.28 10.84
CA TYR A 75 13.62 17.56 11.45
C TYR A 75 14.17 18.28 12.69
N ARG A 76 14.43 17.51 13.75
CA ARG A 76 15.67 17.59 14.56
C ARG A 76 15.90 16.25 15.23
N GLY A 77 17.10 15.71 15.03
CA GLY A 77 17.48 14.37 15.47
C GLY A 77 17.75 14.23 16.95
N SER A 78 17.78 12.98 17.40
CA SER A 78 18.69 12.51 18.44
C SER A 78 18.86 11.00 18.27
N GLY A 79 20.10 10.58 18.00
CA GLY A 79 20.47 9.17 18.03
C GLY A 79 20.60 8.69 19.46
N ARG A 80 20.20 7.44 19.72
CA ARG A 80 20.77 6.60 20.76
C ARG A 80 20.80 5.17 20.25
N GLY A 81 22.02 4.64 20.09
CA GLY A 81 22.26 3.26 19.72
C GLY A 81 21.98 2.31 20.88
N TYR A 82 21.59 1.09 20.53
CA TYR A 82 21.60 -0.05 21.44
C TYR A 82 22.70 -1.00 20.98
N ARG A 83 23.79 -1.06 21.76
CA ARG A 83 24.77 -2.14 21.74
C ARG A 83 24.20 -3.32 22.53
N GLY A 84 24.44 -4.53 22.01
CA GLY A 84 24.14 -5.79 22.68
C GLY A 84 25.00 -6.06 23.91
N GLY A 85 24.58 -7.04 24.69
CA GLY A 85 25.33 -7.64 25.79
C GLY A 85 24.88 -9.07 26.05
N ARG A 86 25.81 -10.01 25.91
CA ARG A 86 25.69 -11.44 26.24
C ARG A 86 25.81 -11.66 27.76
N GLY A 87 25.09 -12.69 28.26
CA GLY A 87 25.61 -13.76 29.12
C GLY A 87 25.89 -13.48 30.62
N GLY A 88 25.35 -14.34 31.49
CA GLY A 88 25.83 -14.50 32.87
C GLY A 88 24.87 -15.22 33.83
N HIS A 89 25.10 -16.52 34.05
CA HIS A 89 24.55 -17.31 35.17
C HIS A 89 24.96 -16.75 36.54
N ARG A 90 24.08 -16.81 37.55
CA ARG A 90 24.36 -17.34 38.91
C ARG A 90 23.11 -17.50 39.77
N SER A 91 23.25 -18.46 40.68
CA SER A 91 22.31 -19.19 41.51
C SER A 91 22.12 -18.65 42.94
N GLY A 92 21.03 -19.09 43.60
CA GLY A 92 20.83 -19.12 45.06
C GLY A 92 20.15 -17.88 45.65
N GLY A 93 19.22 -17.93 46.62
CA GLY A 93 18.67 -19.00 47.44
C GLY A 93 17.90 -18.36 48.62
N ARG A 94 16.78 -19.00 49.01
CA ARG A 94 16.14 -19.12 50.34
C ARG A 94 15.95 -17.90 51.29
N GLY A 95 14.76 -17.88 51.90
CA GLY A 95 14.49 -17.39 53.27
C GLY A 95 13.16 -16.64 53.37
N SER A 96 12.05 -17.29 53.76
CA SER A 96 11.45 -17.25 55.12
C SER A 96 11.15 -15.82 55.60
N GLY A 97 9.92 -15.38 55.87
CA GLY A 97 8.79 -16.04 56.51
C GLY A 97 8.34 -15.15 57.69
N ARG A 98 7.03 -15.18 58.01
CA ARG A 98 6.36 -14.58 59.18
C ARG A 98 6.16 -13.05 59.13
N ASP A 99 5.05 -12.46 59.57
CA ASP A 99 3.82 -12.94 60.21
C ASP A 99 2.89 -11.72 60.47
N PHE A 100 1.58 -11.98 60.61
CA PHE A 100 0.60 -11.32 61.50
C PHE A 100 0.27 -9.80 61.40
N TYR A 101 -0.97 -9.42 61.01
CA TYR A 101 -2.17 -9.23 61.87
C TYR A 101 -3.28 -8.42 61.14
N ILE A 102 -4.52 -8.78 61.45
CA ILE A 102 -5.82 -8.22 61.02
C ILE A 102 -6.09 -6.85 61.67
N LYS A 103 -6.72 -5.89 60.95
CA LYS A 103 -7.96 -5.19 61.38
C LYS A 103 -8.47 -4.10 60.42
N ASP A 104 -9.79 -3.95 60.49
CA ASP A 104 -10.73 -3.16 59.71
C ASP A 104 -10.59 -1.63 59.78
N GLY A 105 -11.16 -0.99 58.74
CA GLY A 105 -12.11 0.12 58.89
C GLY A 105 -11.56 1.54 58.97
N GLY A 106 -12.06 2.45 58.12
CA GLY A 106 -11.95 3.89 58.40
C GLY A 106 -12.05 4.81 57.18
N SER A 107 -13.25 5.34 56.97
CA SER A 107 -13.59 6.49 56.12
C SER A 107 -12.79 7.77 56.42
N GLY A 108 -12.48 8.58 55.41
CA GLY A 108 -11.92 9.92 55.65
C GLY A 108 -11.66 10.78 54.41
N ARG A 109 -12.68 11.56 54.03
CA ARG A 109 -12.69 12.90 53.40
C ARG A 109 -11.38 13.43 52.80
N ASN A 110 -11.42 13.83 51.52
CA ASN A 110 -10.43 14.73 50.91
C ASN A 110 -11.06 16.04 50.41
N PHE A 111 -10.33 17.11 50.70
CA PHE A 111 -10.64 18.52 50.58
C PHE A 111 -10.86 18.98 49.12
N TYR A 112 -11.90 19.80 48.93
CA TYR A 112 -12.06 20.69 47.78
C TYR A 112 -11.30 22.01 48.04
N HIS A 113 -10.45 22.43 47.11
CA HIS A 113 -9.99 23.81 47.02
C HIS A 113 -10.46 24.42 45.69
N SER A 114 -11.44 25.30 45.79
CA SER A 114 -11.94 26.15 44.72
C SER A 114 -11.05 27.37 44.54
N TYR A 115 -10.68 27.70 43.30
CA TYR A 115 -10.25 29.05 42.93
C TYR A 115 -11.12 29.59 41.78
N SER A 116 -11.80 30.67 42.11
CA SER A 116 -12.62 31.53 41.26
C SER A 116 -11.75 32.46 40.41
N HIS A 117 -12.04 32.59 39.12
CA HIS A 117 -11.61 33.74 38.33
C HIS A 117 -12.80 34.48 37.72
N SER A 118 -12.83 35.77 38.05
CA SER A 118 -13.75 36.81 37.62
C SER A 118 -13.50 37.22 36.16
N GLY A 119 -14.57 37.63 35.49
CA GLY A 119 -14.58 37.99 34.07
C GLY A 119 -14.05 39.39 33.74
N ARG A 120 -13.81 39.61 32.43
CA ARG A 120 -13.73 40.94 31.82
C ARG A 120 -14.10 40.93 30.33
N SER A 121 -15.22 41.58 30.05
CA SER A 121 -15.55 42.51 28.95
C SER A 121 -14.90 42.36 27.57
N SER A 122 -15.79 42.11 26.61
CA SER A 122 -15.69 42.27 25.16
C SER A 122 -15.47 43.73 24.71
N ARG A 123 -14.40 44.00 23.95
CA ARG A 123 -14.24 45.18 23.09
C ARG A 123 -13.89 44.74 21.66
N GLY A 124 -14.73 45.15 20.72
CA GLY A 124 -14.55 44.93 19.29
C GLY A 124 -13.37 45.73 18.74
N TYR A 125 -12.55 45.06 17.95
CA TYR A 125 -11.52 45.67 17.10
C TYR A 125 -11.71 45.13 15.68
N SER A 126 -12.06 46.02 14.76
CA SER A 126 -12.14 45.74 13.33
C SER A 126 -10.92 46.40 12.66
N PRO A 127 -9.95 45.64 12.12
CA PRO A 127 -8.89 46.23 11.32
C PRO A 127 -9.30 46.21 9.85
N LYS A 128 -9.37 47.41 9.25
CA LYS A 128 -9.35 47.59 7.80
C LYS A 128 -8.03 47.03 7.28
N SER A 129 -8.05 45.89 6.58
CA SER A 129 -6.85 45.28 6.02
C SER A 129 -6.37 46.06 4.80
N ASN A 130 -5.13 46.53 4.86
CA ASN A 130 -4.42 47.14 3.74
C ASN A 130 -4.20 46.07 2.66
N GLN A 131 -4.99 46.08 1.58
CA GLN A 131 -5.04 44.99 0.58
C GLN A 131 -3.76 44.83 -0.24
N ASP A 132 -2.84 45.81 -0.20
CA ASP A 132 -1.58 45.77 -0.96
C ASP A 132 -0.47 44.94 -0.31
N SER A 133 -0.60 44.55 0.96
CA SER A 133 0.36 43.66 1.63
C SER A 133 0.05 42.16 1.44
N VAL A 134 -1.09 41.83 0.82
CA VAL A 134 -1.50 40.44 0.59
C VAL A 134 -0.85 39.93 -0.71
N PRO A 135 -0.06 38.83 -0.66
CA PRO A 135 0.64 38.32 -1.83
C PRO A 135 -0.33 37.89 -2.95
N VAL A 136 0.11 38.06 -4.19
CA VAL A 136 -0.69 37.72 -5.39
C VAL A 136 -0.90 36.22 -5.49
N CYS A 137 -2.13 35.80 -5.79
CA CYS A 137 -2.48 34.41 -5.94
C CYS A 137 -1.76 33.77 -7.14
N ARG A 138 -0.76 32.93 -6.88
CA ARG A 138 -0.01 32.20 -7.92
C ARG A 138 -0.92 31.36 -8.83
N TYR A 139 -1.97 30.76 -8.25
CA TYR A 139 -2.91 29.93 -9.02
C TYR A 139 -3.82 30.77 -9.92
N PHE A 140 -4.14 32.02 -9.53
CA PHE A 140 -4.93 32.92 -10.37
C PHE A 140 -4.13 33.38 -11.58
N ARG A 141 -2.86 33.73 -11.37
CA ARG A 141 -1.91 34.05 -12.46
C ARG A 141 -1.72 32.90 -13.47
N GLN A 142 -1.98 31.66 -13.06
CA GLN A 142 -1.88 30.48 -13.93
C GLN A 142 -3.23 30.04 -14.51
N GLY A 143 -4.32 30.79 -14.28
CA GLY A 143 -5.67 30.43 -14.72
C GLY A 143 -6.28 29.21 -14.01
N ARG A 144 -5.74 28.82 -12.85
CA ARG A 144 -6.12 27.59 -12.11
C ARG A 144 -6.73 27.86 -10.72
N CYS A 145 -6.95 29.12 -10.36
CA CYS A 145 -7.58 29.45 -9.09
C CYS A 145 -9.09 29.18 -9.15
N THR A 146 -9.57 28.24 -8.34
CA THR A 146 -11.00 27.92 -8.21
C THR A 146 -11.72 28.74 -7.15
N LYS A 147 -10.99 29.57 -6.38
CA LYS A 147 -11.53 30.34 -5.25
C LYS A 147 -12.15 31.69 -5.62
N GLY A 148 -12.02 32.13 -6.88
CA GLY A 148 -12.67 33.35 -7.38
C GLY A 148 -12.40 34.59 -6.51
N SER A 149 -13.43 35.42 -6.28
CA SER A 149 -13.38 36.58 -5.39
C SER A 149 -13.26 36.21 -3.89
N SER A 150 -13.47 34.94 -3.54
CA SER A 150 -13.33 34.41 -2.18
C SER A 150 -11.90 33.96 -1.85
N CYS A 151 -10.93 34.19 -2.76
CA CYS A 151 -9.54 33.82 -2.53
C CYS A 151 -8.89 34.77 -1.51
N THR A 152 -8.19 34.21 -0.53
CA THR A 152 -7.46 34.98 0.50
C THR A 152 -6.19 35.66 -0.03
N PHE A 153 -5.85 35.44 -1.29
CA PHE A 153 -4.69 36.01 -1.99
C PHE A 153 -5.16 36.95 -3.09
N ARG A 154 -4.40 38.03 -3.34
CA ARG A 154 -4.85 39.10 -4.24
C ARG A 154 -4.89 38.64 -5.70
N HIS A 155 -5.97 38.96 -6.40
CA HIS A 155 -6.15 38.70 -7.82
C HIS A 155 -6.02 40.04 -8.57
N THR A 156 -4.82 40.38 -9.07
CA THR A 156 -4.62 41.59 -9.88
C THR A 156 -4.84 41.30 -11.35
N GLN A 157 -5.54 42.20 -12.06
CA GLN A 157 -5.92 42.03 -13.48
C GLN A 157 -4.72 41.99 -14.44
N GLU A 158 -3.56 42.48 -14.02
CA GLU A 158 -2.31 42.45 -14.82
C GLU A 158 -1.75 41.02 -15.03
N ALA A 159 -2.27 40.02 -14.31
CA ALA A 159 -1.80 38.64 -14.35
C ALA A 159 -2.68 37.68 -15.19
N ALA A 160 -3.77 38.15 -15.81
CA ALA A 160 -4.76 37.30 -16.47
C ALA A 160 -4.73 37.32 -18.02
N ILE A 161 -3.87 38.11 -18.65
CA ILE A 161 -3.84 38.26 -20.12
C ILE A 161 -2.51 37.74 -20.70
N GLN A 162 -2.25 36.43 -20.61
CA GLN A 162 -1.34 35.74 -21.53
C GLN A 162 -1.81 34.29 -21.68
N GLY A 163 -2.79 34.07 -22.57
CA GLY A 163 -3.27 32.71 -22.85
C GLY A 163 -4.54 32.57 -23.70
N SER A 164 -4.80 33.45 -24.67
CA SER A 164 -5.72 33.12 -25.77
C SER A 164 -5.37 33.90 -27.04
N CYS A 165 -5.28 33.14 -28.13
CA CYS A 165 -5.06 33.52 -29.53
C CYS A 165 -5.96 34.68 -30.01
N PHE A 166 -5.43 35.64 -30.79
CA PHE A 166 -6.09 36.24 -31.96
C PHE A 166 -5.08 36.92 -32.90
N GLN A 167 -5.47 36.99 -34.18
CA GLN A 167 -4.69 37.26 -35.38
C GLN A 167 -4.04 38.66 -35.50
N ALA A 168 -3.01 38.67 -36.37
CA ALA A 168 -2.43 39.75 -37.17
C ALA A 168 -2.98 41.19 -37.03
N THR A 169 -2.08 42.11 -36.66
CA THR A 169 -1.81 43.37 -37.41
C THR A 169 -0.42 43.91 -37.03
N ARG A 170 0.32 44.40 -38.02
CA ARG A 170 1.60 45.10 -37.90
C ARG A 170 1.40 46.46 -37.21
N THR A 171 2.22 46.79 -36.23
CA THR A 171 2.82 48.14 -36.06
C THR A 171 3.98 48.08 -35.05
N SER A 172 5.08 48.68 -35.46
CA SER A 172 6.34 48.87 -34.75
C SER A 172 6.25 49.91 -33.63
N SER A 173 6.72 49.56 -32.43
CA SER A 173 7.31 50.52 -31.48
C SER A 173 8.11 49.80 -30.40
N SER A 174 9.37 50.20 -30.31
CA SER A 174 10.38 49.92 -29.30
C SER A 174 9.90 50.19 -27.87
N GLY A 175 10.08 49.21 -26.97
CA GLY A 175 9.85 49.36 -25.54
C GLY A 175 10.53 48.25 -24.74
N SER A 176 11.71 48.56 -24.20
CA SER A 176 12.52 47.71 -23.31
C SER A 176 11.86 47.59 -21.94
N LEU A 177 11.46 46.38 -21.52
CA LEU A 177 11.11 46.06 -20.13
C LEU A 177 11.61 44.66 -19.73
N GLY A 178 12.29 44.61 -18.59
CA GLY A 178 13.18 43.55 -18.14
C GLY A 178 12.54 42.19 -17.85
N SER A 179 13.18 41.15 -18.37
CA SER A 179 12.95 39.74 -18.03
C SER A 179 13.54 39.43 -16.66
N SER A 180 12.68 39.11 -15.69
CA SER A 180 13.06 38.36 -14.49
C SER A 180 12.89 36.87 -14.77
N SER A 181 13.90 36.29 -15.44
CA SER A 181 14.07 34.84 -15.58
C SER A 181 14.10 34.20 -14.20
N GLN A 182 13.06 33.47 -13.83
CA GLN A 182 13.17 32.51 -12.73
C GLN A 182 14.05 31.35 -13.22
N ASN A 183 15.33 31.39 -12.83
CA ASN A 183 16.25 30.27 -12.89
C ASN A 183 15.70 29.10 -12.07
N SER A 184 14.88 28.23 -12.65
CA SER A 184 14.83 26.84 -12.20
C SER A 184 16.03 26.15 -12.83
N SER A 185 17.10 25.98 -12.06
CA SER A 185 18.23 25.15 -12.48
C SER A 185 17.69 23.79 -12.98
N PRO A 186 18.26 23.23 -14.05
CA PRO A 186 17.84 21.93 -14.55
C PRO A 186 17.93 20.89 -13.41
N PRO A 187 17.01 19.91 -13.37
CA PRO A 187 17.05 18.84 -12.38
C PRO A 187 18.43 18.16 -12.45
N ASP A 188 19.04 17.98 -11.29
CA ASP A 188 20.39 17.41 -11.19
C ASP A 188 20.41 16.00 -11.82
N PRO A 189 21.25 15.78 -12.85
CA PRO A 189 21.27 14.52 -13.61
C PRO A 189 21.65 13.31 -12.75
N PHE A 190 22.36 13.52 -11.64
CA PHE A 190 22.75 12.45 -10.74
C PHE A 190 21.56 11.83 -9.98
N PHE A 191 20.45 12.55 -9.81
CA PHE A 191 19.22 11.98 -9.26
C PHE A 191 18.65 10.90 -10.19
N GLY A 192 18.53 11.22 -11.48
CA GLY A 192 18.05 10.27 -12.49
C GLY A 192 18.96 9.06 -12.62
N MET A 193 20.27 9.28 -12.51
CA MET A 193 21.26 8.21 -12.56
C MET A 193 21.20 7.29 -11.33
N ALA A 194 21.05 7.85 -10.11
CA ALA A 194 20.88 7.06 -8.89
C ALA A 194 19.65 6.14 -8.95
N VAL A 195 18.52 6.68 -9.42
CA VAL A 195 17.28 5.91 -9.64
C VAL A 195 17.49 4.83 -10.69
N SER A 196 18.14 5.15 -11.81
CA SER A 196 18.39 4.18 -12.89
C SER A 196 19.29 3.04 -12.44
N LYS A 197 20.36 3.33 -11.70
CA LYS A 197 21.23 2.31 -11.11
C LYS A 197 20.50 1.37 -10.14
N ALA A 198 19.62 1.90 -9.30
CA ALA A 198 18.82 1.09 -8.39
C ALA A 198 17.88 0.12 -9.15
N LYS A 199 17.29 0.57 -10.26
CA LYS A 199 16.45 -0.27 -11.13
C LYS A 199 17.26 -1.34 -11.84
N GLU A 200 18.41 -0.97 -12.40
CA GLU A 200 19.33 -1.92 -13.04
C GLU A 200 19.86 -2.98 -12.08
N ALA A 201 20.07 -2.62 -10.81
CA ALA A 201 20.41 -3.57 -9.76
C ALA A 201 19.27 -4.56 -9.53
N GLN A 202 18.03 -4.09 -9.49
CA GLN A 202 16.86 -4.95 -9.32
C GLN A 202 16.68 -5.94 -10.48
N ASP A 203 16.98 -5.55 -11.71
CA ASP A 203 16.93 -6.43 -12.87
C ASP A 203 18.00 -7.54 -12.85
N LYS A 204 19.04 -7.38 -12.03
CA LYS A 204 20.12 -8.36 -11.82
C LYS A 204 19.91 -9.19 -10.56
N GLU A 205 18.81 -9.00 -9.84
CA GLU A 205 18.42 -9.89 -8.75
C GLU A 205 18.11 -11.28 -9.31
N PRO A 206 18.29 -12.34 -8.51
CA PRO A 206 17.90 -13.69 -8.91
C PRO A 206 16.47 -13.69 -9.45
N ALA A 207 16.27 -14.44 -10.54
CA ALA A 207 14.93 -14.62 -11.09
C ALA A 207 13.99 -15.10 -10.00
N PHE A 208 12.75 -14.63 -10.06
CA PHE A 208 11.72 -15.03 -9.13
C PHE A 208 11.61 -16.57 -9.16
N ALA A 209 11.74 -17.21 -8.00
CA ALA A 209 11.97 -18.66 -7.90
C ALA A 209 10.85 -19.52 -8.52
N TYR A 210 9.70 -18.91 -8.85
CA TYR A 210 8.51 -19.54 -9.42
C TYR A 210 8.26 -19.13 -10.87
N ALA A 211 9.28 -18.60 -11.56
CA ALA A 211 9.21 -18.25 -12.96
C ALA A 211 9.08 -19.45 -13.89
N ASN A 212 9.53 -20.64 -13.46
CA ASN A 212 9.52 -21.84 -14.29
C ASN A 212 8.22 -22.64 -14.08
N PRO A 213 7.42 -22.92 -15.12
CA PRO A 213 6.14 -23.63 -14.98
C PRO A 213 6.28 -25.09 -14.54
N GLU A 214 7.45 -25.69 -14.77
CA GLU A 214 7.74 -27.09 -14.46
C GLU A 214 8.23 -27.31 -13.02
N GLU A 215 8.44 -26.24 -12.24
CA GLU A 215 8.95 -26.35 -10.87
C GLU A 215 8.07 -25.61 -9.85
N LYS A 216 7.71 -26.39 -8.82
CA LYS A 216 6.84 -26.08 -7.65
C LYS A 216 5.36 -25.84 -8.00
N GLY A 217 4.50 -26.43 -7.18
CA GLY A 217 3.05 -26.47 -7.33
C GLY A 217 2.52 -27.83 -6.89
N PRO A 218 1.28 -27.93 -6.38
CA PRO A 218 0.14 -27.05 -6.66
C PRO A 218 0.15 -25.71 -5.91
N PHE A 219 -0.38 -24.66 -6.56
CA PHE A 219 -0.50 -23.32 -5.97
C PHE A 219 -1.84 -23.15 -5.29
N TYR A 220 -1.84 -22.54 -4.11
CA TYR A 220 -3.05 -22.19 -3.38
C TYR A 220 -2.95 -20.74 -2.95
N SER A 221 -4.06 -20.10 -2.63
CA SER A 221 -4.05 -18.76 -2.05
C SER A 221 -4.94 -18.67 -0.85
N ILE A 222 -4.45 -17.95 0.15
CA ILE A 222 -5.12 -17.72 1.42
C ILE A 222 -5.12 -16.21 1.66
N ASP A 223 -6.24 -15.71 2.17
CA ASP A 223 -6.35 -14.37 2.71
C ASP A 223 -7.19 -14.39 3.99
N VAL A 224 -6.84 -13.53 4.94
CA VAL A 224 -7.44 -13.50 6.27
C VAL A 224 -7.85 -12.07 6.63
N GLU A 225 -9.15 -11.88 6.81
CA GLU A 225 -9.68 -10.68 7.43
C GLU A 225 -9.74 -10.83 8.95
N CYS A 226 -9.51 -9.72 9.66
CA CYS A 226 -9.33 -9.73 11.11
C CYS A 226 -10.42 -8.99 11.87
N VAL A 227 -10.55 -9.30 13.16
CA VAL A 227 -11.29 -8.49 14.13
C VAL A 227 -10.33 -7.93 15.19
N ALA A 228 -10.76 -6.92 15.92
CA ALA A 228 -9.96 -6.27 16.96
C ALA A 228 -10.32 -6.77 18.35
N THR A 229 -9.32 -7.30 19.07
CA THR A 229 -9.39 -7.60 20.52
C THR A 229 -8.83 -6.47 21.38
N GLY A 230 -8.18 -5.49 20.75
CA GLY A 230 -7.60 -4.32 21.40
C GLY A 230 -7.59 -3.10 20.48
N SER A 231 -7.38 -1.92 21.04
CA SER A 231 -7.52 -0.66 20.27
C SER A 231 -6.27 -0.22 19.50
N GLY A 232 -5.23 -1.06 19.46
CA GLY A 232 -4.05 -0.81 18.65
C GLY A 232 -4.29 -1.13 17.18
N HIS A 233 -3.23 -1.02 16.38
CA HIS A 233 -3.24 -1.35 14.95
C HIS A 233 -2.59 -2.72 14.69
N SER A 234 -2.45 -3.10 13.41
CA SER A 234 -1.95 -4.43 13.00
C SER A 234 -0.59 -4.83 13.58
N THR A 235 0.28 -3.89 13.95
CA THR A 235 1.58 -4.22 14.57
C THR A 235 1.54 -4.13 16.11
N SER A 236 0.38 -3.86 16.70
CA SER A 236 0.21 -3.96 18.15
C SER A 236 0.06 -5.43 18.51
N PRO A 237 0.95 -5.99 19.36
CA PRO A 237 0.89 -7.40 19.70
C PRO A 237 -0.49 -7.76 20.26
N ASN A 238 -1.06 -8.87 19.79
CA ASN A 238 -2.28 -9.48 20.32
C ASN A 238 -3.54 -8.59 20.28
N HIS A 239 -3.59 -7.57 19.42
CA HIS A 239 -4.76 -6.69 19.27
C HIS A 239 -5.65 -7.02 18.06
N ARG A 240 -5.27 -8.04 17.29
CA ARG A 240 -5.98 -8.55 16.13
C ARG A 240 -5.99 -10.07 16.18
N ILE A 241 -7.12 -10.66 15.79
CA ILE A 241 -7.28 -12.10 15.60
C ILE A 241 -8.05 -12.36 14.30
N PRO A 242 -7.94 -13.54 13.69
CA PRO A 242 -8.69 -13.91 12.49
C PRO A 242 -10.21 -13.80 12.69
N GLY A 243 -10.91 -13.32 11.65
CA GLY A 243 -12.36 -13.13 11.63
C GLY A 243 -13.06 -13.79 10.43
N ARG A 244 -12.47 -13.73 9.24
CA ARG A 244 -12.94 -14.45 8.04
C ARG A 244 -11.72 -14.93 7.24
N ILE A 245 -11.77 -16.16 6.75
CA ILE A 245 -10.64 -16.81 6.08
C ILE A 245 -11.11 -17.40 4.77
N ALA A 246 -10.41 -17.12 3.68
CA ALA A 246 -10.63 -17.75 2.38
C ALA A 246 -9.45 -18.63 1.97
N LEU A 247 -9.72 -19.76 1.33
CA LEU A 247 -8.74 -20.64 0.68
C LEU A 247 -9.20 -20.91 -0.75
N LEU A 248 -8.30 -20.68 -1.71
CA LEU A 248 -8.51 -20.96 -3.13
C LEU A 248 -7.50 -21.98 -3.63
N ASP A 249 -7.94 -22.81 -4.59
CA ASP A 249 -7.06 -23.70 -5.35
C ASP A 249 -6.30 -22.96 -6.46
N SER A 250 -5.49 -23.71 -7.22
CA SER A 250 -4.66 -23.15 -8.31
C SER A 250 -5.46 -22.56 -9.46
N ASP A 251 -6.70 -23.00 -9.65
CA ASP A 251 -7.58 -22.52 -10.70
C ASP A 251 -8.39 -21.29 -10.24
N GLY A 252 -8.25 -20.90 -8.96
CA GLY A 252 -8.96 -19.80 -8.35
C GLY A 252 -10.38 -20.17 -7.89
N ASN A 253 -10.69 -21.46 -7.74
CA ASN A 253 -11.93 -21.89 -7.12
C ASN A 253 -11.83 -21.80 -5.60
N THR A 254 -12.88 -21.29 -4.97
CA THR A 254 -12.97 -21.21 -3.51
C THR A 254 -13.17 -22.59 -2.91
N LEU A 255 -12.19 -23.07 -2.15
CA LEU A 255 -12.25 -24.32 -1.40
C LEU A 255 -12.79 -24.13 0.02
N LEU A 256 -12.65 -22.90 0.55
CA LEU A 256 -13.14 -22.48 1.86
C LEU A 256 -13.40 -20.97 1.84
N ASP A 257 -14.52 -20.56 2.43
CA ASP A 257 -14.81 -19.19 2.85
C ASP A 257 -15.54 -19.30 4.19
N ALA A 258 -14.83 -19.06 5.29
CA ALA A 258 -15.31 -19.37 6.63
C ALA A 258 -15.20 -18.16 7.55
N HIS A 259 -16.23 -17.98 8.37
CA HIS A 259 -16.26 -16.97 9.43
C HIS A 259 -15.90 -17.62 10.76
N VAL A 260 -15.07 -16.92 11.54
CA VAL A 260 -14.61 -17.38 12.85
C VAL A 260 -15.68 -17.07 13.89
N LYS A 261 -16.04 -18.11 14.65
CA LYS A 261 -16.89 -18.04 15.83
C LYS A 261 -16.05 -17.74 17.05
N PHE A 262 -16.44 -16.71 17.79
CA PHE A 262 -15.73 -16.28 18.99
C PHE A 262 -16.38 -16.87 20.25
N GLY A 263 -15.55 -17.37 21.17
CA GLY A 263 -15.99 -17.86 22.47
C GLY A 263 -16.38 -16.73 23.42
N PRO A 264 -17.14 -17.01 24.49
CA PRO A 264 -17.62 -15.99 25.43
C PRO A 264 -16.49 -15.26 26.17
N ASP A 265 -15.32 -15.89 26.31
CA ASP A 265 -14.15 -15.32 26.97
C ASP A 265 -13.31 -14.42 26.03
N GLN A 266 -13.60 -14.40 24.73
CA GLN A 266 -12.90 -13.57 23.76
C GLN A 266 -13.50 -12.16 23.73
N ASN A 267 -12.75 -11.19 24.24
CA ASN A 267 -13.16 -9.79 24.22
C ASN A 267 -12.95 -9.18 22.82
N ILE A 268 -14.01 -9.16 22.00
CA ILE A 268 -14.03 -8.45 20.72
C ILE A 268 -14.39 -6.98 20.97
N VAL A 269 -13.45 -6.09 20.66
CA VAL A 269 -13.60 -4.63 20.78
C VAL A 269 -14.26 -4.04 19.54
N SER A 270 -13.97 -4.60 18.36
CA SER A 270 -14.54 -4.16 17.09
C SER A 270 -14.40 -5.26 16.05
N TYR A 271 -15.44 -5.47 15.25
CA TYR A 271 -15.38 -6.36 14.09
C TYR A 271 -14.69 -5.72 12.89
N LEU A 272 -14.35 -4.42 12.98
CA LEU A 272 -13.76 -3.63 11.90
C LEU A 272 -14.62 -3.66 10.62
N THR A 273 -15.94 -3.81 10.76
CA THR A 273 -16.91 -4.04 9.68
C THR A 273 -16.72 -3.13 8.47
N PRO A 274 -16.48 -1.81 8.60
CA PRO A 274 -16.25 -0.95 7.44
C PRO A 274 -15.09 -1.40 6.55
N LEU A 275 -14.06 -2.03 7.15
CA LEU A 275 -12.93 -2.62 6.45
C LEU A 275 -13.23 -4.06 6.02
N THR A 276 -13.62 -4.92 6.96
CA THR A 276 -13.53 -6.39 6.82
C THR A 276 -14.84 -7.07 6.45
N GLY A 277 -15.96 -6.37 6.56
CA GLY A 277 -17.30 -6.95 6.40
C GLY A 277 -17.74 -7.89 7.54
N CYS A 278 -16.86 -8.22 8.49
CA CYS A 278 -17.19 -9.04 9.66
C CYS A 278 -18.20 -8.32 10.55
N THR A 279 -19.12 -9.07 11.16
CA THR A 279 -20.12 -8.57 12.11
C THR A 279 -20.32 -9.55 13.25
N ALA A 280 -20.92 -9.10 14.35
CA ALA A 280 -21.28 -9.98 15.46
C ALA A 280 -22.29 -11.03 15.01
N GLU A 281 -23.29 -10.61 14.24
CA GLU A 281 -24.36 -11.47 13.73
C GLU A 281 -23.79 -12.62 12.88
N ILE A 282 -22.79 -12.34 12.05
CA ILE A 282 -22.15 -13.37 11.22
C ILE A 282 -21.28 -14.30 12.09
N SER A 283 -20.48 -13.76 13.02
CA SER A 283 -19.61 -14.56 13.89
C SER A 283 -20.36 -15.39 14.93
N GLU A 284 -21.58 -15.00 15.29
CA GLU A 284 -22.45 -15.73 16.22
C GLU A 284 -23.42 -16.69 15.49
N GLY A 285 -23.50 -16.60 14.17
CA GLY A 285 -24.36 -17.41 13.33
C GLY A 285 -24.07 -18.91 13.36
N GLU A 286 -25.00 -19.70 12.83
CA GLU A 286 -24.91 -21.17 12.79
C GLU A 286 -23.79 -21.66 11.86
N GLU A 287 -23.46 -20.89 10.83
CA GLU A 287 -22.41 -21.21 9.84
C GLU A 287 -20.99 -20.85 10.31
N ALA A 288 -20.85 -20.10 11.41
CA ALA A 288 -19.55 -19.71 11.95
C ALA A 288 -18.89 -20.89 12.69
N GLN A 289 -17.58 -21.06 12.49
CA GLN A 289 -16.81 -22.21 12.98
C GLN A 289 -15.67 -21.77 13.91
N SER A 290 -15.20 -22.68 14.77
CA SER A 290 -14.01 -22.40 15.58
C SER A 290 -12.78 -22.20 14.67
N LEU A 291 -11.83 -21.38 15.11
CA LEU A 291 -10.59 -21.18 14.35
C LEU A 291 -9.83 -22.50 14.20
N GLU A 292 -9.86 -23.35 15.22
CA GLU A 292 -9.23 -24.67 15.23
C GLU A 292 -9.81 -25.59 14.16
N ASP A 293 -11.13 -25.64 14.02
CA ASP A 293 -11.81 -26.44 12.99
C ASP A 293 -11.51 -25.89 11.58
N ILE A 294 -11.50 -24.56 11.42
CA ILE A 294 -11.17 -23.92 10.15
C ILE A 294 -9.73 -24.26 9.73
N VAL A 295 -8.76 -24.11 10.65
CA VAL A 295 -7.36 -24.43 10.37
C VAL A 295 -7.20 -25.91 10.04
N LYS A 296 -7.92 -26.80 10.73
CA LYS A 296 -7.95 -28.23 10.40
C LYS A 296 -8.47 -28.46 8.97
N LEU A 297 -9.58 -27.81 8.58
CA LEU A 297 -10.11 -27.90 7.22
C LEU A 297 -9.11 -27.39 6.17
N ILE A 298 -8.35 -26.34 6.47
CA ILE A 298 -7.30 -25.84 5.58
C ILE A 298 -6.21 -26.90 5.41
N LYS A 299 -5.69 -27.47 6.51
CA LYS A 299 -4.66 -28.52 6.50
C LYS A 299 -5.11 -29.79 5.78
N ASP A 300 -6.39 -30.13 5.86
CA ASP A 300 -6.97 -31.28 5.16
C ASP A 300 -7.11 -31.03 3.64
N LYS A 301 -7.22 -29.76 3.22
CA LYS A 301 -7.43 -29.37 1.81
C LYS A 301 -6.14 -29.03 1.06
N ILE A 302 -5.10 -28.57 1.75
CA ILE A 302 -3.81 -28.24 1.12
C ILE A 302 -2.87 -29.45 1.17
N PRO A 303 -2.27 -29.86 0.05
CA PRO A 303 -1.23 -30.88 0.06
C PRO A 303 0.09 -30.31 0.61
N LYS A 304 0.95 -31.18 1.15
CA LYS A 304 2.22 -30.74 1.79
C LYS A 304 3.22 -30.11 0.83
N ASP A 305 3.13 -30.43 -0.45
CA ASP A 305 3.93 -29.82 -1.52
C ASP A 305 3.35 -28.49 -2.01
N ALA A 306 2.20 -28.05 -1.48
CA ALA A 306 1.54 -26.80 -1.87
C ALA A 306 2.43 -25.57 -1.66
N VAL A 307 2.31 -24.63 -2.59
CA VAL A 307 2.88 -23.29 -2.48
C VAL A 307 1.76 -22.29 -2.23
N ILE A 308 1.82 -21.58 -1.11
CA ILE A 308 0.81 -20.59 -0.74
C ILE A 308 1.17 -19.23 -1.32
N VAL A 309 0.29 -18.65 -2.11
CA VAL A 309 0.46 -17.37 -2.81
C VAL A 309 -0.45 -16.34 -2.17
N GLY A 310 0.07 -15.15 -1.87
CA GLY A 310 -0.73 -14.04 -1.38
C GLY A 310 0.07 -12.75 -1.33
N GLN A 311 -0.55 -11.68 -0.83
CA GLN A 311 0.14 -10.43 -0.58
C GLN A 311 0.34 -10.22 0.92
N SER A 312 1.59 -10.06 1.37
CA SER A 312 1.94 -10.05 2.80
C SER A 312 1.60 -11.36 3.53
N ILE A 313 1.56 -12.47 2.78
CA ILE A 313 1.05 -13.79 3.17
C ILE A 313 1.64 -14.37 4.47
N LYS A 314 2.86 -13.96 4.84
CA LYS A 314 3.52 -14.45 6.07
C LYS A 314 2.69 -14.16 7.31
N HIS A 315 2.05 -12.99 7.36
CA HIS A 315 1.23 -12.63 8.52
C HIS A 315 0.00 -13.52 8.65
N ASP A 316 -0.64 -13.86 7.53
CA ASP A 316 -1.79 -14.75 7.50
C ASP A 316 -1.40 -16.17 7.94
N MET A 317 -0.23 -16.64 7.51
CA MET A 317 0.29 -17.96 7.95
C MET A 317 0.58 -17.99 9.44
N GLU A 318 1.14 -16.91 10.00
CA GLU A 318 1.36 -16.77 11.44
C GLU A 318 0.04 -16.79 12.22
N TRP A 319 -0.99 -16.08 11.73
CA TRP A 319 -2.32 -16.07 12.33
C TRP A 319 -3.01 -17.43 12.33
N LEU A 320 -2.84 -18.21 11.25
CA LEU A 320 -3.41 -19.55 11.13
C LEU A 320 -2.54 -20.63 11.79
N GLY A 321 -1.33 -20.29 12.27
CA GLY A 321 -0.38 -21.25 12.84
C GLY A 321 0.10 -22.29 11.82
N LEU A 322 0.09 -21.96 10.53
CA LEU A 322 0.56 -22.84 9.46
C LEU A 322 2.08 -22.77 9.36
N LYS A 323 2.73 -23.94 9.36
CA LYS A 323 4.18 -24.04 9.35
C LYS A 323 4.71 -24.55 8.01
N GLN A 324 5.64 -23.79 7.45
CA GLN A 324 6.38 -24.20 6.25
C GLN A 324 7.15 -25.51 6.52
N GLN A 325 7.20 -26.39 5.52
CA GLN A 325 7.74 -27.75 5.56
C GLN A 325 6.95 -28.77 6.42
N GLU A 326 5.97 -28.34 7.21
CA GLU A 326 5.05 -29.24 7.94
C GLU A 326 3.68 -29.30 7.24
N ASP A 327 3.08 -28.13 7.01
CA ASP A 327 1.72 -27.97 6.46
C ASP A 327 1.72 -27.64 4.95
N TYR A 328 2.76 -26.96 4.45
CA TYR A 328 2.92 -26.57 3.05
C TYR A 328 4.41 -26.47 2.70
N SER A 329 4.78 -26.46 1.41
CA SER A 329 6.19 -26.47 1.00
C SER A 329 6.82 -25.08 1.03
N ASP A 330 6.11 -24.08 0.55
CA ASP A 330 6.65 -22.74 0.43
C ASP A 330 5.55 -21.67 0.37
N ALA A 331 5.94 -20.41 0.59
CA ALA A 331 5.04 -19.28 0.51
C ALA A 331 5.61 -18.18 -0.38
N VAL A 332 4.74 -17.58 -1.19
CA VAL A 332 5.04 -16.54 -2.15
C VAL A 332 4.31 -15.27 -1.77
N ASP A 333 5.07 -14.23 -1.45
CA ASP A 333 4.55 -12.88 -1.34
C ASP A 333 4.65 -12.18 -2.71
N ILE A 334 3.51 -11.95 -3.35
CA ILE A 334 3.46 -11.29 -4.67
C ILE A 334 3.98 -9.84 -4.61
N ALA A 335 4.09 -9.23 -3.43
CA ALA A 335 4.75 -7.94 -3.26
C ALA A 335 6.18 -7.96 -3.80
N GLU A 336 6.87 -9.10 -3.78
CA GLU A 336 8.22 -9.24 -4.35
C GLU A 336 8.25 -9.09 -5.87
N ILE A 337 7.17 -9.46 -6.56
CA ILE A 337 7.03 -9.27 -8.01
C ILE A 337 6.89 -7.77 -8.32
N PHE A 338 6.08 -7.04 -7.55
CA PHE A 338 5.69 -5.67 -7.89
C PHE A 338 6.50 -4.58 -7.18
N ARG A 339 7.27 -4.91 -6.13
CA ARG A 339 8.08 -3.93 -5.41
C ARG A 339 9.08 -3.25 -6.34
N HIS A 340 9.36 -1.98 -6.05
CA HIS A 340 10.25 -1.16 -6.85
C HIS A 340 11.43 -0.68 -6.01
N ARG A 341 12.64 -1.07 -6.40
CA ARG A 341 13.87 -0.65 -5.74
C ARG A 341 14.21 0.80 -6.06
N VAL A 342 14.43 1.59 -5.01
CA VAL A 342 14.76 3.01 -5.10
C VAL A 342 15.87 3.35 -4.12
N PRO A 343 16.66 4.42 -4.37
CA PRO A 343 17.59 4.92 -3.36
C PRO A 343 16.87 5.21 -2.04
N LYS A 344 17.47 4.80 -0.93
CA LYS A 344 16.91 5.09 0.41
C LYS A 344 16.89 6.60 0.66
N ASN A 345 17.99 7.25 0.29
CA ASN A 345 18.16 8.70 0.21
C ASN A 345 18.70 9.06 -1.18
N VAL A 346 17.89 9.73 -1.99
CA VAL A 346 18.26 10.05 -3.39
C VAL A 346 19.30 11.17 -3.45
N GLN A 347 19.33 12.08 -2.47
CA GLN A 347 20.31 13.16 -2.41
C GLN A 347 21.71 12.61 -2.11
N GLU A 348 21.82 11.70 -1.13
CA GLU A 348 23.08 11.03 -0.80
C GLU A 348 23.60 10.17 -1.96
N ALA A 349 22.71 9.40 -2.59
CA ALA A 349 23.06 8.58 -3.75
C ALA A 349 23.54 9.45 -4.94
N ALA A 350 22.88 10.57 -5.20
CA ALA A 350 23.29 11.52 -6.23
C ALA A 350 24.66 12.16 -5.92
N ALA A 351 24.91 12.52 -4.65
CA ALA A 351 26.19 13.08 -4.22
C ALA A 351 27.34 12.07 -4.40
N TYR A 352 27.14 10.82 -4.01
CA TYR A 352 28.12 9.75 -4.20
C TYR A 352 28.48 9.55 -5.68
N LEU A 353 27.47 9.51 -6.55
CA LEU A 353 27.68 9.34 -7.98
C LEU A 353 28.40 10.53 -8.62
N ARG A 354 28.19 11.74 -8.09
CA ARG A 354 28.90 12.95 -8.53
C ARG A 354 30.39 12.86 -8.21
N GLU A 355 30.73 12.53 -6.97
CA GLU A 355 32.11 12.36 -6.51
C GLU A 355 32.86 11.30 -7.33
N LYS A 356 32.23 10.14 -7.53
CA LYS A 356 32.77 9.06 -8.38
C LYS A 356 32.97 9.47 -9.84
N SER A 357 32.19 10.42 -10.35
CA SER A 357 32.31 10.90 -11.73
C SER A 357 33.44 11.91 -11.85
N SER A 358 33.60 12.82 -10.87
CA SER A 358 34.73 13.75 -10.82
C SER A 358 36.08 13.04 -10.63
N ASP A 359 36.11 11.95 -9.87
CA ASP A 359 37.34 11.16 -9.70
C ASP A 359 37.79 10.54 -11.03
N LYS A 360 36.85 10.06 -11.85
CA LYS A 360 37.13 9.50 -13.18
C LYS A 360 37.61 10.54 -14.19
N GLU A 361 37.09 11.77 -14.11
CA GLU A 361 37.54 12.87 -14.95
C GLU A 361 38.97 13.31 -14.58
N ASN A 362 39.30 13.35 -13.28
CA ASN A 362 40.65 13.69 -12.81
C ASN A 362 41.71 12.61 -13.13
N THR A 363 41.35 11.33 -13.14
CA THR A 363 42.27 10.25 -13.53
C THR A 363 42.53 10.18 -15.04
N ASN A 364 41.56 10.60 -15.86
CA ASN A 364 41.70 10.61 -17.32
C ASN A 364 42.45 11.84 -17.85
N ALA A 365 42.58 12.91 -17.05
CA ALA A 365 43.35 14.10 -17.41
C ALA A 365 44.88 13.96 -17.17
N SER A 366 45.33 12.85 -16.59
CA SER A 366 46.73 12.64 -16.17
C SER A 366 47.42 11.42 -16.81
N SER A 367 46.85 10.83 -17.87
CA SER A 367 47.44 9.67 -18.56
C SER A 367 47.60 9.87 -20.08
N GLU A 368 48.53 10.74 -20.48
CA GLU A 368 49.41 10.41 -21.60
C GLU A 368 50.62 9.64 -21.04
N SER A 369 50.82 8.41 -21.53
CA SER A 369 51.93 7.51 -21.22
C SER A 369 51.94 6.86 -19.82
N SER A 370 51.27 5.71 -19.68
CA SER A 370 51.87 4.55 -19.01
C SER A 370 51.09 3.27 -19.28
N THR A 371 51.86 2.24 -19.59
CA THR A 371 51.55 0.83 -19.86
C THR A 371 50.31 0.29 -19.13
N ILE A 372 49.41 -0.33 -19.90
CA ILE A 372 48.29 -1.14 -19.43
C ILE A 372 48.85 -2.25 -18.53
N GLN A 373 48.72 -2.09 -17.21
CA GLN A 373 48.73 -3.21 -16.28
C GLN A 373 47.28 -3.59 -16.05
N GLU A 374 46.94 -4.82 -16.45
CA GLU A 374 45.65 -5.44 -16.12
C GLU A 374 45.44 -5.40 -14.59
N PRO A 375 44.24 -5.02 -14.11
CA PRO A 375 43.94 -5.01 -12.69
C PRO A 375 44.04 -6.44 -12.13
N LYS A 376 44.74 -6.57 -11.00
CA LYS A 376 44.90 -7.82 -10.24
C LYS A 376 43.55 -8.49 -9.99
N SER A 377 43.39 -9.69 -10.52
CA SER A 377 42.14 -10.41 -10.76
C SER A 377 41.48 -11.09 -9.53
N ASN A 378 41.77 -10.70 -8.29
CA ASN A 378 41.38 -11.51 -7.11
C ASN A 378 40.56 -10.78 -6.01
N GLU A 379 40.13 -9.54 -6.20
CA GLU A 379 39.04 -8.99 -5.36
C GLU A 379 37.70 -9.30 -6.03
N GLU A 380 36.98 -10.26 -5.46
CA GLU A 380 35.64 -10.64 -5.89
C GLU A 380 34.72 -9.43 -5.71
N GLN A 381 34.38 -8.74 -6.81
CA GLN A 381 33.49 -7.59 -6.74
C GLN A 381 32.13 -8.02 -6.20
N PRO A 382 31.47 -7.20 -5.35
CA PRO A 382 30.15 -7.52 -4.84
C PRO A 382 29.16 -7.74 -6.00
N PRO A 383 28.17 -8.63 -5.84
CA PRO A 383 27.21 -8.91 -6.89
C PRO A 383 26.52 -7.62 -7.35
N PRO A 384 26.19 -7.49 -8.64
CA PRO A 384 25.75 -6.22 -9.22
C PRO A 384 24.36 -5.77 -8.78
N HIS A 385 23.67 -6.58 -7.98
CA HIS A 385 22.40 -6.27 -7.33
C HIS A 385 22.56 -5.87 -5.85
N THR A 386 23.76 -5.80 -5.26
CA THR A 386 23.89 -5.41 -3.84
C THR A 386 24.09 -3.91 -3.65
N ASP A 387 23.76 -3.40 -2.47
CA ASP A 387 23.95 -1.98 -2.13
C ASP A 387 25.46 -1.64 -2.07
N GLU A 388 26.31 -2.60 -1.70
CA GLU A 388 27.77 -2.46 -1.73
C GLU A 388 28.29 -2.20 -3.15
N TYR A 389 27.72 -2.89 -4.15
CA TYR A 389 28.05 -2.64 -5.55
C TYR A 389 27.60 -1.24 -6.02
N LEU A 390 26.43 -0.80 -5.55
CA LEU A 390 25.89 0.52 -5.90
C LEU A 390 26.63 1.68 -5.23
N GLY A 391 27.20 1.43 -4.05
CA GLY A 391 27.86 2.43 -3.21
C GLY A 391 26.88 3.34 -2.46
N PHE A 392 25.59 3.01 -2.44
CA PHE A 392 24.57 3.70 -1.66
C PHE A 392 23.45 2.75 -1.27
N GLU A 393 22.80 3.02 -0.13
CA GLU A 393 21.70 2.21 0.37
C GLU A 393 20.44 2.36 -0.48
N THR A 394 19.73 1.25 -0.70
CA THR A 394 18.44 1.21 -1.38
C THR A 394 17.33 0.74 -0.44
N LYS A 395 16.10 0.89 -0.91
CA LYS A 395 14.90 0.34 -0.25
C LYS A 395 13.91 -0.10 -1.31
N TYR A 396 12.99 -0.98 -0.92
CA TYR A 396 11.85 -1.33 -1.76
C TYR A 396 10.63 -0.48 -1.42
N ARG A 397 10.05 0.14 -2.45
CA ARG A 397 8.68 0.65 -2.40
C ARG A 397 7.75 -0.52 -2.71
N ILE A 398 6.88 -0.85 -1.75
CA ILE A 398 5.85 -1.88 -1.89
C ILE A 398 4.53 -1.19 -2.26
N PHE A 399 3.72 -1.84 -3.08
CA PHE A 399 2.40 -1.37 -3.49
C PHE A 399 1.32 -2.27 -2.88
N SER A 400 0.18 -1.70 -2.48
CA SER A 400 -0.96 -2.49 -1.98
C SER A 400 -1.61 -3.31 -3.10
N LEU A 401 -2.29 -4.40 -2.73
CA LEU A 401 -3.00 -5.27 -3.69
C LEU A 401 -3.96 -4.46 -4.56
N ARG A 402 -4.76 -3.62 -3.91
CA ARG A 402 -5.66 -2.67 -4.56
C ARG A 402 -4.96 -1.77 -5.59
N HIS A 403 -3.81 -1.20 -5.24
CA HIS A 403 -3.06 -0.34 -6.16
C HIS A 403 -2.55 -1.11 -7.37
N VAL A 404 -2.09 -2.35 -7.17
CA VAL A 404 -1.64 -3.22 -8.27
C VAL A 404 -2.82 -3.62 -9.16
N CYS A 405 -3.96 -4.02 -8.59
CA CYS A 405 -5.15 -4.42 -9.34
C CYS A 405 -5.70 -3.27 -10.20
N ILE A 406 -5.89 -2.08 -9.63
CA ILE A 406 -6.42 -0.92 -10.36
C ILE A 406 -5.54 -0.58 -11.56
N ASN A 407 -4.22 -0.62 -11.39
CA ASN A 407 -3.30 -0.15 -12.43
C ASN A 407 -2.89 -1.22 -13.45
N LEU A 408 -3.04 -2.51 -13.16
CA LEU A 408 -2.63 -3.61 -14.05
C LEU A 408 -3.79 -4.44 -14.60
N LEU A 409 -4.94 -4.42 -13.91
CA LEU A 409 -6.13 -5.19 -14.26
C LEU A 409 -7.35 -4.30 -14.55
N ASP A 410 -7.27 -2.99 -14.25
CA ASP A 410 -8.41 -2.04 -14.32
C ASP A 410 -9.60 -2.45 -13.44
N GLU A 411 -9.30 -3.15 -12.34
CA GLU A 411 -10.28 -3.68 -11.38
C GLU A 411 -9.94 -3.18 -9.97
N ASP A 412 -10.95 -2.73 -9.23
CA ASP A 412 -10.81 -2.34 -7.83
C ASP A 412 -11.43 -3.43 -6.94
N PRO A 413 -10.63 -4.32 -6.32
CA PRO A 413 -11.16 -5.41 -5.48
C PRO A 413 -11.82 -4.90 -4.19
N GLN A 414 -11.62 -3.64 -3.83
CA GLN A 414 -11.99 -3.08 -2.53
C GLN A 414 -12.93 -1.87 -2.69
N GLN A 415 -13.86 -1.94 -3.66
CA GLN A 415 -14.96 -0.96 -3.78
C GLN A 415 -15.98 -1.07 -2.63
N SER A 416 -16.11 -2.26 -2.06
CA SER A 416 -16.89 -2.56 -0.86
C SER A 416 -15.96 -2.85 0.33
N HIS A 417 -16.51 -3.46 1.38
CA HIS A 417 -15.68 -4.16 2.37
C HIS A 417 -14.72 -5.11 1.67
N HIS A 418 -13.55 -5.29 2.27
CA HIS A 418 -12.60 -6.29 1.83
C HIS A 418 -13.25 -7.68 1.87
N ASP A 419 -13.00 -8.45 0.82
CA ASP A 419 -13.43 -9.83 0.73
C ASP A 419 -12.19 -10.70 0.54
N PRO A 420 -11.86 -11.58 1.51
CA PRO A 420 -10.65 -12.39 1.44
C PRO A 420 -10.64 -13.32 0.23
N THR A 421 -11.82 -13.72 -0.27
CA THR A 421 -11.93 -14.56 -1.48
C THR A 421 -11.48 -13.78 -2.72
N LEU A 422 -11.87 -12.51 -2.83
CA LEU A 422 -11.44 -11.64 -3.93
C LEU A 422 -9.96 -11.32 -3.82
N ASP A 423 -9.46 -11.00 -2.62
CA ASP A 423 -8.07 -10.63 -2.41
C ASP A 423 -7.11 -11.81 -2.68
N ALA A 424 -7.47 -13.03 -2.23
CA ALA A 424 -6.77 -14.27 -2.60
C ALA A 424 -6.83 -14.54 -4.12
N LYS A 425 -8.00 -14.36 -4.75
CA LYS A 425 -8.17 -14.56 -6.19
C LYS A 425 -7.29 -13.63 -7.00
N TYR A 426 -7.31 -12.34 -6.70
CA TYR A 426 -6.48 -11.38 -7.41
C TYR A 426 -4.99 -11.61 -7.18
N SER A 427 -4.62 -12.11 -6.00
CA SER A 427 -3.25 -12.53 -5.74
C SER A 427 -2.80 -13.66 -6.68
N LEU A 428 -3.62 -14.68 -6.89
CA LEU A 428 -3.35 -15.76 -7.86
C LEU A 428 -3.30 -15.25 -9.29
N VAL A 429 -4.27 -14.43 -9.70
CA VAL A 429 -4.33 -13.86 -11.05
C VAL A 429 -3.05 -13.08 -11.37
N LEU A 430 -2.62 -12.22 -10.44
CA LEU A 430 -1.40 -11.44 -10.58
C LEU A 430 -0.15 -12.32 -10.57
N PHE A 431 -0.09 -13.31 -9.68
CA PHE A 431 1.01 -14.27 -9.63
C PHE A 431 1.16 -15.03 -10.95
N HIS A 432 0.10 -15.67 -11.44
CA HIS A 432 0.15 -16.43 -12.69
C HIS A 432 0.48 -15.56 -13.90
N LYS A 433 -0.01 -14.31 -13.92
CA LYS A 433 0.25 -13.37 -15.02
C LYS A 433 1.69 -12.89 -15.07
N TYR A 434 2.37 -12.73 -13.93
CA TYR A 434 3.66 -12.03 -13.86
C TYR A 434 4.83 -12.83 -13.29
N ARG A 435 4.63 -14.02 -12.70
CA ARG A 435 5.73 -14.82 -12.12
C ARG A 435 6.84 -15.17 -13.10
N SER A 436 6.51 -15.31 -14.39
CA SER A 436 7.44 -15.67 -15.47
C SER A 436 7.82 -14.46 -16.35
N ALA A 437 7.44 -13.24 -15.97
CA ALA A 437 7.69 -12.04 -16.76
C ALA A 437 9.21 -11.73 -16.80
N PRO A 438 9.78 -11.42 -17.98
CA PRO A 438 11.18 -11.00 -18.08
C PRO A 438 11.46 -9.72 -17.29
N ALA A 439 12.72 -9.53 -16.87
CA ALA A 439 13.14 -8.35 -16.10
C ALA A 439 12.74 -7.02 -16.74
N ALA A 440 12.87 -6.89 -18.07
CA ALA A 440 12.47 -5.69 -18.80
C ALA A 440 10.95 -5.40 -18.71
N GLN A 441 10.13 -6.46 -18.75
CA GLN A 441 8.67 -6.33 -18.60
C GLN A 441 8.31 -5.94 -17.16
N LEU A 442 8.91 -6.61 -16.17
CA LEU A 442 8.73 -6.26 -14.75
C LEU A 442 9.17 -4.83 -14.45
N ARG A 443 10.28 -4.36 -15.03
CA ARG A 443 10.75 -2.97 -14.93
C ARG A 443 9.69 -2.01 -15.45
N ALA A 444 9.14 -2.25 -16.64
CA ALA A 444 8.11 -1.40 -17.22
C ALA A 444 6.83 -1.32 -16.34
N ILE A 445 6.42 -2.46 -15.78
CA ILE A 445 5.26 -2.56 -14.88
C ILE A 445 5.52 -1.80 -13.57
N ARG A 446 6.67 -2.04 -12.92
CA ARG A 446 7.08 -1.35 -11.69
C ARG A 446 7.21 0.15 -11.88
N ASP A 447 7.68 0.59 -13.06
CA ASP A 447 7.74 2.01 -13.45
C ASP A 447 6.35 2.61 -13.68
N SER A 448 5.41 1.84 -14.23
CA SER A 448 4.01 2.24 -14.37
C SER A 448 3.36 2.41 -12.99
N LEU A 449 3.45 1.41 -12.12
CA LEU A 449 2.94 1.45 -10.75
C LEU A 449 3.53 2.62 -9.95
N HIS A 450 4.83 2.89 -10.09
CA HIS A 450 5.46 4.00 -9.38
C HIS A 450 4.93 5.39 -9.80
N ARG A 451 4.60 5.55 -11.09
CA ARG A 451 4.10 6.80 -11.68
C ARG A 451 2.58 6.94 -11.58
N ALA A 452 1.87 5.85 -11.35
CA ALA A 452 0.44 5.86 -11.18
C ALA A 452 0.00 6.80 -10.04
N PRO A 453 -1.20 7.39 -10.13
CA PRO A 453 -1.80 8.13 -9.03
C PRO A 453 -1.79 7.29 -7.74
N ILE A 454 -1.53 7.95 -6.61
CA ILE A 454 -1.54 7.28 -5.31
C ILE A 454 -2.94 6.74 -5.05
N THR A 455 -3.04 5.45 -4.77
CA THR A 455 -4.23 4.84 -4.20
C THR A 455 -4.13 5.01 -2.69
N ASN A 456 -5.02 5.79 -2.08
CA ASN A 456 -5.05 5.94 -0.63
C ASN A 456 -5.33 4.59 0.02
N SER A 457 -4.64 4.31 1.13
CA SER A 457 -4.95 3.16 1.96
C SER A 457 -6.26 3.40 2.72
N PHE A 458 -6.98 2.34 3.04
CA PHE A 458 -8.16 2.45 3.91
C PHE A 458 -7.85 3.21 5.20
N SER A 459 -6.70 2.95 5.82
CA SER A 459 -6.26 3.60 7.07
C SER A 459 -5.93 5.09 6.93
N TYR A 460 -5.76 5.60 5.70
CA TYR A 460 -5.62 7.03 5.43
C TYR A 460 -6.98 7.72 5.48
N ASP A 461 -7.98 7.15 4.80
CA ASP A 461 -9.34 7.69 4.74
C ASP A 461 -10.11 7.43 6.05
N CYS A 462 -9.88 6.28 6.69
CA CYS A 462 -10.48 5.85 7.94
C CYS A 462 -9.40 5.46 8.97
N PRO A 463 -8.80 6.45 9.68
CA PRO A 463 -7.71 6.21 10.62
C PRO A 463 -8.13 5.48 11.91
N LEU A 464 -9.42 5.50 12.23
CA LEU A 464 -10.03 4.93 13.43
C LEU A 464 -11.37 4.25 13.09
N ILE A 465 -11.57 3.03 13.57
CA ILE A 465 -12.85 2.31 13.53
C ILE A 465 -13.20 1.92 14.97
N ASP A 466 -14.38 2.28 15.47
CA ASP A 466 -14.85 1.90 16.81
C ASP A 466 -13.85 2.20 17.96
N GLY A 467 -13.07 3.28 17.83
CA GLY A 467 -12.01 3.65 18.77
C GLY A 467 -10.73 2.81 18.67
N VAL A 468 -10.62 1.94 17.65
CA VAL A 468 -9.47 1.13 17.28
C VAL A 468 -8.63 1.85 16.22
N CYS A 469 -7.30 1.88 16.39
CA CYS A 469 -6.41 2.53 15.44
C CYS A 469 -6.14 1.63 14.23
N MET A 470 -6.21 2.18 13.02
CA MET A 470 -5.95 1.46 11.77
C MET A 470 -4.48 1.51 11.31
N SER A 471 -3.65 2.39 11.88
CA SER A 471 -2.22 2.47 11.56
C SER A 471 -1.39 3.02 12.72
N ILE A 472 -0.07 2.88 12.62
CA ILE A 472 0.86 3.52 13.55
C ILE A 472 0.71 5.05 13.55
N ASN A 473 0.38 5.63 12.40
CA ASN A 473 0.18 7.06 12.25
C ASN A 473 -1.09 7.54 12.95
N SER A 474 -2.14 6.71 13.01
CA SER A 474 -3.36 7.05 13.73
C SER A 474 -3.26 6.79 15.24
N TYR A 475 -2.26 6.02 15.67
CA TYR A 475 -2.06 5.69 17.09
C TYR A 475 -1.86 6.91 18.00
N LYS A 476 -1.30 8.01 17.47
CA LYS A 476 -1.19 9.28 18.22
C LYS A 476 -2.56 9.86 18.62
N TYR A 477 -3.63 9.51 17.91
CA TYR A 477 -4.99 9.94 18.18
C TYR A 477 -5.79 8.96 19.05
N LYS A 478 -5.18 7.84 19.51
CA LYS A 478 -5.90 6.76 20.20
C LYS A 478 -6.75 7.22 21.39
N TRP A 479 -6.24 8.17 22.18
CA TRP A 479 -6.94 8.68 23.36
C TRP A 479 -8.14 9.53 22.98
N ALA A 480 -7.96 10.46 22.04
CA ALA A 480 -9.04 11.30 21.52
C ALA A 480 -10.11 10.45 20.82
N GLY A 481 -9.68 9.51 19.96
CA GLY A 481 -10.58 8.60 19.25
C GLY A 481 -11.40 7.74 20.20
N ARG A 482 -10.77 7.16 21.24
CA ARG A 482 -11.49 6.41 22.28
C ARG A 482 -12.47 7.25 23.08
N PHE A 483 -12.08 8.48 23.43
CA PHE A 483 -12.96 9.39 24.17
C PHE A 483 -14.20 9.75 23.35
N ILE A 484 -14.00 10.13 22.10
CA ILE A 484 -15.09 10.44 21.16
C ILE A 484 -15.98 9.23 20.95
N TRP A 485 -15.39 8.04 20.75
CA TRP A 485 -16.15 6.80 20.56
C TRP A 485 -17.00 6.48 21.78
N LYS A 486 -16.43 6.49 23.00
CA LYS A 486 -17.19 6.24 24.24
C LYS A 486 -18.35 7.23 24.40
N TRP A 487 -18.12 8.51 24.11
CA TRP A 487 -19.16 9.52 24.15
C TRP A 487 -20.27 9.25 23.11
N TYR A 488 -19.88 8.92 21.88
CA TYR A 488 -20.82 8.60 20.80
C TYR A 488 -21.65 7.34 21.09
N SER A 489 -21.02 6.26 21.56
CA SER A 489 -21.72 5.02 21.95
C SER A 489 -22.72 5.28 23.08
N ALA A 490 -22.33 6.05 24.10
CA ALA A 490 -23.24 6.42 25.19
C ALA A 490 -24.45 7.24 24.72
N LEU A 491 -24.31 8.04 23.66
CA LEU A 491 -25.42 8.76 23.04
C LEU A 491 -26.33 7.87 22.21
N ARG A 492 -25.78 6.87 21.49
CA ARG A 492 -26.60 5.90 20.75
C ARG A 492 -27.48 5.06 21.66
N CYS A 493 -26.92 4.51 22.75
CA CYS A 493 -27.70 3.72 23.70
C CYS A 493 -28.86 4.50 24.31
N LYS A 494 -28.70 5.82 24.53
CA LYS A 494 -29.77 6.70 25.03
C LYS A 494 -30.89 6.99 24.02
N LYS A 495 -30.68 6.74 22.73
CA LYS A 495 -31.71 6.93 21.68
C LYS A 495 -32.50 5.65 21.39
N GLU A 496 -31.96 4.50 21.77
CA GLU A 496 -32.56 3.18 21.55
C GLU A 496 -33.36 2.71 22.79
N THR A 497 -33.22 3.40 23.93
CA THR A 497 -34.08 3.32 25.13
C THR A 497 -35.12 4.44 25.13
#